data_AF-A0A0G2B2N3-F1
#
_entry.id   AF-A0A0G2B2N3-F1
#
_cell.length_a   1.000
_cell.length_b   1.000
_cell.length_c   1.000
_cell.angle_alpha   90.00
_cell.angle_beta   90.00
_cell.angle_gamma   90.00
#
_symmetry.space_group_name_H-M   'P 1'
#
loop_
_entity.id
_entity.type
_entity.pdbx_description
1 polymer ?
#
loop_
_entity_poly.entity_id
_entity_poly.type
_entity_poly.pdbx_seq_one_letter_code
_entity_poly.pdbx_strand_id
1 'polypeptide(L)'
;MQTHGEWGEFFPISISPNAYNQTVAQDEFPLTEAEAKARGWPWRGEKDEMPKVSKVIPAEKLPSSIDDIPDDILNWAIECEATKRPFRIIKQELDLYRTMRLPIPRFHPDERHRRMMALRNPRKLWQRKCHKCGKEMQTTYQPSRPEVVYCETCYLAEVLEDL
;
A
#
# COMPACT_ATOMS: atom_id res chain seq x y z
N MET A 1 26.45 -18.20 -16.55
CA MET A 1 25.20 -17.57 -17.05
C MET A 1 24.97 -17.84 -18.54
N GLN A 2 25.74 -17.31 -19.50
CA GLN A 2 25.49 -17.58 -20.94
C GLN A 2 25.66 -19.05 -21.34
N THR A 3 26.70 -19.71 -20.83
CA THR A 3 27.00 -21.13 -21.11
C THR A 3 25.95 -22.11 -20.60
N HIS A 4 25.15 -21.71 -19.60
CA HIS A 4 24.11 -22.52 -18.99
C HIS A 4 22.69 -22.06 -19.39
N GLY A 5 22.55 -21.11 -20.32
CA GLY A 5 21.25 -20.59 -20.76
C GLY A 5 20.54 -19.69 -19.73
N GLU A 6 21.19 -19.35 -18.62
CA GLU A 6 20.63 -18.53 -17.54
C GLU A 6 20.77 -17.02 -17.82
N TRP A 7 21.45 -16.65 -18.91
CA TRP A 7 21.67 -15.25 -19.25
C TRP A 7 20.39 -14.61 -19.77
N GLY A 8 19.88 -13.61 -19.06
CA GLY A 8 18.63 -12.91 -19.38
C GLY A 8 17.41 -13.47 -18.64
N GLU A 9 17.56 -14.60 -17.93
CA GLU A 9 16.52 -15.14 -17.08
C GLU A 9 16.48 -14.42 -15.71
N PHE A 10 15.29 -14.39 -15.10
CA PHE A 10 15.16 -13.91 -13.73
C PHE A 10 15.77 -14.91 -12.74
N PHE A 11 16.24 -14.40 -11.61
CA PHE A 11 16.73 -15.26 -10.52
C PHE A 11 15.64 -16.25 -10.06
N PRO A 12 15.99 -17.52 -9.80
CA PRO A 12 15.05 -18.50 -9.28
C PRO A 12 14.39 -18.03 -7.98
N ILE A 13 13.09 -18.28 -7.83
CA ILE A 13 12.37 -17.92 -6.59
C ILE A 13 12.89 -18.65 -5.35
N SER A 14 13.50 -19.83 -5.54
CA SER A 14 14.10 -20.63 -4.46
C SER A 14 15.25 -19.94 -3.74
N ILE A 15 15.91 -18.97 -4.38
CA ILE A 15 16.99 -18.18 -3.78
C ILE A 15 16.52 -16.80 -3.28
N SER A 16 15.22 -16.49 -3.41
CA SER A 16 14.66 -15.26 -2.86
C SER A 16 14.79 -15.26 -1.33
N PRO A 17 15.38 -14.21 -0.72
CA PRO A 17 15.44 -14.09 0.74
C PRO A 17 14.06 -13.78 1.35
N ASN A 18 13.10 -13.36 0.52
CA ASN A 18 11.77 -12.92 0.94
C ASN A 18 10.69 -13.90 0.48
N ALA A 19 9.72 -14.15 1.35
CA ALA A 19 8.49 -14.85 1.01
C ALA A 19 7.59 -13.97 0.11
N TYR A 20 6.75 -14.59 -0.72
CA TYR A 20 5.93 -13.89 -1.71
C TYR A 20 5.13 -12.73 -1.10
N ASN A 21 4.46 -13.00 0.04
CA ASN A 21 3.63 -12.05 0.76
C ASN A 21 4.38 -10.87 1.41
N GLN A 22 5.71 -10.89 1.39
CA GLN A 22 6.57 -9.81 1.88
C GLN A 22 7.20 -8.99 0.75
N THR A 23 6.88 -9.31 -0.50
CA THR A 23 7.39 -8.61 -1.67
C THR A 23 6.34 -7.68 -2.27
N VAL A 24 6.79 -6.73 -3.09
CA VAL A 24 5.92 -5.85 -3.89
C VAL A 24 4.99 -6.65 -4.82
N ALA A 25 5.34 -7.91 -5.15
CA ALA A 25 4.47 -8.75 -5.95
C ALA A 25 3.12 -9.01 -5.25
N GLN A 26 3.08 -9.09 -3.92
CA GLN A 26 1.83 -9.24 -3.16
C GLN A 26 0.97 -7.98 -3.20
N ASP A 27 1.59 -6.79 -3.23
CA ASP A 27 0.86 -5.52 -3.30
C ASP A 27 0.21 -5.33 -4.68
N GLU A 28 0.91 -5.76 -5.74
CA GLU A 28 0.49 -5.55 -7.14
C GLU A 28 -0.34 -6.71 -7.70
N PHE A 29 -0.04 -7.93 -7.26
CA PHE A 29 -0.65 -9.19 -7.71
C PHE A 29 -0.99 -10.06 -6.49
N PRO A 30 -1.94 -9.62 -5.64
CA PRO A 30 -2.24 -10.31 -4.39
C PRO A 30 -2.65 -11.76 -4.63
N LEU A 31 -1.98 -12.67 -3.93
CA LEU A 31 -2.34 -14.09 -3.89
C LEU A 31 -2.76 -14.48 -2.48
N THR A 32 -3.55 -15.54 -2.40
CA THR A 32 -3.78 -16.29 -1.17
C THR A 32 -2.58 -17.17 -0.85
N GLU A 33 -2.45 -17.54 0.42
CA GLU A 33 -1.42 -18.49 0.86
C GLU A 33 -1.49 -19.82 0.10
N ALA A 34 -2.71 -20.30 -0.19
CA ALA A 34 -2.93 -21.52 -0.95
C ALA A 34 -2.40 -21.40 -2.39
N GLU A 35 -2.68 -20.29 -3.07
CA GLU A 35 -2.20 -20.03 -4.43
C GLU A 35 -0.67 -19.89 -4.49
N ALA A 36 -0.07 -19.18 -3.53
CA ALA A 36 1.38 -19.04 -3.47
C ALA A 36 2.07 -20.38 -3.23
N LYS A 37 1.57 -21.18 -2.28
CA LYS A 37 2.09 -22.52 -2.00
C LYS A 37 1.90 -23.49 -3.16
N ALA A 38 0.77 -23.42 -3.87
CA ALA A 38 0.53 -24.22 -5.08
C ALA A 38 1.57 -23.93 -6.18
N ARG A 39 2.14 -22.71 -6.22
CA ARG A 39 3.22 -22.32 -7.13
C ARG A 39 4.63 -22.64 -6.60
N GLY A 40 4.73 -23.26 -5.42
CA GLY A 40 6.00 -23.54 -4.75
C GLY A 40 6.67 -22.30 -4.16
N TRP A 41 5.93 -21.22 -3.94
CA TRP A 41 6.49 -19.96 -3.45
C TRP A 41 6.44 -19.90 -1.92
N PRO A 42 7.51 -19.44 -1.25
CA PRO A 42 7.51 -19.32 0.20
C PRO A 42 6.44 -18.33 0.66
N TRP A 43 5.77 -18.66 1.77
CA TRP A 43 4.78 -17.80 2.43
C TRP A 43 5.15 -17.67 3.90
N ARG A 44 5.19 -16.45 4.43
CA ARG A 44 5.48 -16.19 5.84
C ARG A 44 4.18 -15.82 6.56
N GLY A 45 3.77 -16.62 7.54
CA GLY A 45 2.66 -16.25 8.43
C GLY A 45 3.00 -14.98 9.22
N GLU A 46 2.02 -14.10 9.39
CA GLU A 46 2.16 -12.91 10.23
C GLU A 46 2.43 -13.35 11.68
N LYS A 47 3.61 -12.99 12.19
CA LYS A 47 3.94 -13.08 13.61
C LYS A 47 4.31 -11.69 14.06
N ASP A 48 3.34 -10.93 14.51
CA ASP A 48 3.64 -9.67 15.16
C ASP A 48 4.18 -9.96 16.56
N GLU A 49 5.43 -9.58 16.78
CA GLU A 49 5.96 -9.52 18.13
C GLU A 49 5.33 -8.32 18.83
N MET A 50 4.68 -8.55 19.97
CA MET A 50 4.17 -7.44 20.77
C MET A 50 5.34 -6.56 21.21
N PRO A 51 5.28 -5.23 20.97
CA PRO A 51 6.35 -4.34 21.36
C PRO A 51 6.46 -4.33 22.88
N LYS A 52 7.69 -4.32 23.39
CA LYS A 52 7.96 -4.17 24.83
C LYS A 52 7.67 -2.72 25.22
N VAL A 53 6.46 -2.46 25.74
CA VAL A 53 5.99 -1.12 26.08
C VAL A 53 5.43 -1.07 27.49
N SER A 54 5.38 0.14 28.05
CA SER A 54 4.80 0.39 29.37
C SER A 54 3.27 0.31 29.37
N LYS A 55 2.63 0.66 28.24
CA LYS A 55 1.17 0.74 28.10
C LYS A 55 0.74 0.57 26.65
N VAL A 56 -0.45 0.02 26.44
CA VAL A 56 -1.15 0.02 25.14
C VAL A 56 -2.34 0.97 25.22
N ILE A 57 -2.51 1.82 24.22
CA ILE A 57 -3.62 2.78 24.11
C ILE A 57 -4.39 2.57 22.79
N PRO A 58 -5.73 2.52 22.82
CA PRO A 58 -6.53 2.61 21.60
C PRO A 58 -6.27 3.91 20.85
N ALA A 59 -6.07 3.86 19.53
CA ALA A 59 -5.86 5.04 18.70
C ALA A 59 -7.01 6.07 18.80
N GLU A 60 -8.23 5.62 19.10
CA GLU A 60 -9.41 6.45 19.33
C GLU A 60 -9.24 7.42 20.51
N LYS A 61 -8.42 7.05 21.50
CA LYS A 61 -8.13 7.87 22.69
C LYS A 61 -7.00 8.88 22.46
N LEU A 62 -6.35 8.87 21.31
CA LEU A 62 -5.34 9.86 20.98
C LEU A 62 -5.99 11.22 20.71
N PRO A 63 -5.44 12.30 21.30
CA PRO A 63 -5.79 13.66 20.90
C PRO A 63 -5.69 13.88 19.39
N SER A 64 -6.54 14.76 18.86
CA SER A 64 -6.52 15.14 17.45
C SER A 64 -5.40 16.13 17.13
N SER A 65 -4.95 16.93 18.10
CA SER A 65 -3.82 17.85 17.93
C SER A 65 -2.52 17.19 18.38
N ILE A 66 -1.43 17.48 17.66
CA ILE A 66 -0.09 17.03 18.03
C ILE A 66 0.45 17.73 19.27
N ASP A 67 -0.04 18.94 19.57
CA ASP A 67 0.38 19.73 20.73
C ASP A 67 -0.06 19.11 22.06
N ASP A 68 -1.14 18.32 22.03
CA ASP A 68 -1.69 17.62 23.20
C ASP A 68 -1.05 16.23 23.42
N ILE A 69 -0.12 15.83 22.54
CA ILE A 69 0.54 14.53 22.62
C ILE A 69 1.78 14.60 23.53
N PRO A 70 1.80 13.86 24.66
CA PRO A 70 2.94 13.83 25.55
C PRO A 70 4.11 13.02 24.97
N ASP A 71 5.35 13.36 25.36
CA ASP A 71 6.56 12.62 24.98
C ASP A 71 6.54 11.16 25.47
N ASP A 72 5.74 10.84 26.49
CA ASP A 72 5.55 9.48 27.00
C ASP A 72 5.02 8.50 25.95
N ILE A 73 4.43 9.00 24.86
CA ILE A 73 3.97 8.18 23.71
C ILE A 73 5.09 7.31 23.14
N LEU A 74 6.35 7.71 23.29
CA LEU A 74 7.52 6.93 22.86
C LEU A 74 7.67 5.60 23.62
N ASN A 75 7.07 5.49 24.80
CA ASN A 75 7.06 4.31 25.65
C ASN A 75 5.74 3.52 25.57
N TRP A 76 4.82 3.93 24.70
CA TRP A 76 3.50 3.32 24.52
C TRP A 76 3.41 2.56 23.19
N ALA A 77 2.47 1.63 23.13
CA ALA A 77 1.96 1.12 21.87
C ALA A 77 0.57 1.67 21.60
N ILE A 78 0.33 2.05 20.36
CA ILE A 78 -0.96 2.48 19.84
C ILE A 78 -1.61 1.26 19.19
N GLU A 79 -2.84 0.94 19.58
CA GLU A 79 -3.63 -0.10 18.95
C GLU A 79 -4.30 0.47 17.69
N CYS A 80 -4.00 -0.15 16.53
CA CYS A 80 -4.55 0.24 15.25
C CYS A 80 -6.08 0.14 15.23
N GLU A 81 -6.77 1.18 14.75
CA GLU A 81 -8.25 1.20 14.70
C GLU A 81 -8.83 0.04 13.88
N ALA A 82 -8.17 -0.34 12.78
CA ALA A 82 -8.69 -1.35 11.83
C ALA A 82 -8.26 -2.78 12.16
N THR A 83 -6.96 -3.00 12.43
CA THR A 83 -6.39 -4.35 12.57
C THR A 83 -6.20 -4.76 14.03
N LYS A 84 -6.34 -3.82 14.98
CA LYS A 84 -6.03 -4.01 16.40
C LYS A 84 -4.57 -4.41 16.67
N ARG A 85 -3.71 -4.35 15.65
CA ARG A 85 -2.26 -4.57 15.75
C ARG A 85 -1.61 -3.40 16.49
N PRO A 86 -0.81 -3.64 17.54
CA PRO A 86 -0.09 -2.59 18.25
C PRO A 86 1.11 -2.08 17.43
N PHE A 87 1.33 -0.77 17.42
CA PHE A 87 2.54 -0.16 16.86
C PHE A 87 3.07 0.94 17.76
N ARG A 88 4.35 1.27 17.64
CA ARG A 88 4.99 2.35 18.42
C ARG A 88 5.37 3.50 17.51
N ILE A 89 5.50 4.69 18.12
CA ILE A 89 6.09 5.87 17.49
C ILE A 89 7.52 6.00 18.00
N ILE A 90 8.48 6.20 17.09
CA ILE A 90 9.87 6.51 17.48
C ILE A 90 10.10 8.01 17.57
N LYS A 91 11.17 8.44 18.25
CA LYS A 91 11.47 9.86 18.48
C LYS A 91 11.53 10.66 17.19
N GLN A 92 12.17 10.12 16.16
CA GLN A 92 12.29 10.74 14.84
C GLN A 92 10.92 10.99 14.18
N GLU A 93 9.98 10.05 14.35
CA GLU A 93 8.62 10.21 13.84
C GLU A 93 7.86 11.28 14.63
N LEU A 94 7.94 11.27 15.96
CA LEU A 94 7.29 12.27 16.81
C LEU A 94 7.77 13.69 16.49
N ASP A 95 9.08 13.86 16.30
CA ASP A 95 9.69 15.16 15.96
C ASP A 95 9.25 15.64 14.57
N LEU A 96 9.13 14.72 13.60
CA LEU A 96 8.57 15.02 12.28
C LEU A 96 7.11 15.49 12.39
N TYR A 97 6.27 14.77 13.12
CA TYR A 97 4.85 15.12 13.29
C TYR A 97 4.69 16.48 13.97
N ARG A 98 5.52 16.80 14.98
CA ARG A 98 5.53 18.11 15.63
C ARG A 98 5.97 19.23 14.69
N THR A 99 7.07 19.03 13.97
CA THR A 99 7.61 20.02 13.03
C THR A 99 6.60 20.35 11.93
N MET A 100 5.89 19.34 11.42
CA MET A 100 4.89 19.51 10.36
C MET A 100 3.50 19.87 10.90
N ARG A 101 3.30 19.92 12.22
CA ARG A 101 2.00 20.09 12.88
C ARG A 101 0.95 19.06 12.42
N LEU A 102 1.36 17.79 12.34
CA LEU A 102 0.53 16.68 11.90
C LEU A 102 0.10 15.80 13.09
N PRO A 103 -1.14 15.29 13.12
CA PRO A 103 -1.56 14.33 14.13
C PRO A 103 -0.80 13.01 14.04
N ILE A 104 -0.67 12.32 15.17
CA ILE A 104 -0.10 10.98 15.22
C ILE A 104 -0.99 9.99 14.45
N PRO A 105 -0.40 9.04 13.69
CA PRO A 105 -1.15 8.01 12.99
C PRO A 105 -2.05 7.18 13.91
N ARG A 106 -3.23 6.85 13.39
CA ARG A 106 -4.20 5.96 14.06
C ARG A 106 -4.18 4.52 13.52
N PHE A 107 -3.52 4.32 12.38
CA PHE A 107 -3.38 3.04 11.72
C PHE A 107 -1.94 2.56 11.80
N HIS A 108 -1.78 1.24 11.93
CA HIS A 108 -0.49 0.55 11.83
C HIS A 108 0.25 0.96 10.54
N PRO A 109 1.59 1.10 10.54
CA PRO A 109 2.36 1.42 9.33
C PRO A 109 1.98 0.58 8.10
N ASP A 110 1.89 -0.75 8.24
CA ASP A 110 1.46 -1.65 7.16
C ASP A 110 0.04 -1.35 6.67
N GLU A 111 -0.90 -1.03 7.57
CA GLU A 111 -2.28 -0.71 7.19
C GLU A 111 -2.35 0.64 6.46
N ARG A 112 -1.55 1.62 6.87
CA ARG A 112 -1.38 2.88 6.11
C ARG A 112 -0.85 2.60 4.73
N HIS A 113 0.19 1.79 4.62
CA HIS A 113 0.78 1.41 3.35
C HIS A 113 -0.25 0.72 2.44
N ARG A 114 -0.95 -0.30 2.96
CA ARG A 114 -2.00 -1.03 2.25
C ARG A 114 -3.10 -0.11 1.73
N ARG A 115 -3.58 0.84 2.55
CA ARG A 115 -4.58 1.83 2.14
C ARG A 115 -4.08 2.73 1.03
N MET A 116 -2.83 3.22 1.13
CA MET A 116 -2.23 4.02 0.07
C MET A 116 -2.11 3.23 -1.23
N MET A 117 -1.71 1.95 -1.16
CA MET A 117 -1.61 1.10 -2.35
C MET A 117 -2.99 0.84 -2.97
N ALA A 118 -4.04 0.69 -2.16
CA ALA A 118 -5.41 0.50 -2.64
C ALA A 118 -6.01 1.71 -3.39
N LEU A 119 -5.43 2.92 -3.26
CA LEU A 119 -5.82 4.09 -4.05
C LEU A 119 -5.30 4.02 -5.49
N ARG A 120 -4.32 3.16 -5.77
CA ARG A 120 -3.76 3.00 -7.12
C ARG A 120 -4.70 2.15 -7.96
N ASN A 121 -4.78 2.49 -9.24
CA ASN A 121 -5.38 1.57 -10.19
C ASN A 121 -4.47 0.34 -10.33
N PRO A 122 -5.04 -0.86 -10.46
CA PRO A 122 -4.25 -2.07 -10.61
C PRO A 122 -3.49 -2.06 -11.94
N ARG A 123 -2.40 -2.84 -12.00
CA ARG A 123 -1.60 -3.05 -13.21
C ARG A 123 -2.28 -3.99 -14.21
N LYS A 124 -3.52 -3.68 -14.55
CA LYS A 124 -4.33 -4.39 -15.53
C LYS A 124 -4.92 -3.38 -16.49
N LEU A 125 -4.81 -3.67 -17.78
CA LEU A 125 -5.47 -2.91 -18.82
C LEU A 125 -6.78 -3.60 -19.19
N TRP A 126 -7.83 -2.79 -19.31
CA TRP A 126 -9.13 -3.21 -19.80
C TRP A 126 -9.47 -2.46 -21.07
N GLN A 127 -10.17 -3.16 -21.96
CA GLN A 127 -10.79 -2.52 -23.11
C GLN A 127 -11.97 -1.67 -22.64
N ARG A 128 -11.99 -0.38 -22.98
CA ARG A 128 -13.12 0.53 -22.81
C ARG A 128 -13.35 1.33 -24.09
N LYS A 129 -14.53 1.93 -24.18
CA LYS A 129 -14.82 2.96 -25.19
C LYS A 129 -14.71 4.34 -24.54
N CYS A 130 -14.14 5.29 -25.26
CA CYS A 130 -14.15 6.70 -24.87
C CYS A 130 -15.59 7.16 -24.67
N HIS A 131 -15.87 7.80 -23.53
CA HIS A 131 -17.21 8.28 -23.22
C HIS A 131 -17.68 9.43 -24.13
N LYS A 132 -16.75 10.15 -24.80
CA LYS A 132 -17.08 11.26 -25.70
C LYS A 132 -17.26 10.82 -27.15
N CYS A 133 -16.27 10.13 -27.72
CA CYS A 133 -16.26 9.78 -29.15
C CYS A 133 -16.51 8.29 -29.44
N GLY A 134 -16.64 7.43 -28.42
CA GLY A 134 -16.87 5.99 -28.58
C GLY A 134 -15.66 5.18 -29.07
N LYS A 135 -14.50 5.81 -29.31
CA LYS A 135 -13.28 5.15 -29.77
C LYS A 135 -12.83 4.08 -28.77
N GLU A 136 -12.43 2.92 -29.28
CA GLU A 136 -11.84 1.86 -28.49
C GLU A 136 -10.46 2.25 -27.94
N MET A 137 -10.23 1.98 -26.66
CA MET A 137 -9.00 2.30 -25.96
C MET A 137 -8.75 1.32 -24.81
N GLN A 138 -7.51 1.27 -24.34
CA GLN A 138 -7.12 0.52 -23.15
C GLN A 138 -6.91 1.46 -21.98
N THR A 139 -7.43 1.10 -20.82
CA THR A 139 -7.34 1.92 -19.60
C THR A 139 -7.15 1.05 -18.37
N THR A 140 -6.59 1.62 -17.30
CA THR A 140 -6.52 0.97 -15.98
C THR A 140 -7.81 1.13 -15.17
N TYR A 141 -8.87 1.67 -15.77
CA TYR A 141 -10.19 1.74 -15.16
C TYR A 141 -11.02 0.57 -15.66
N GLN A 142 -11.47 -0.31 -14.76
CA GLN A 142 -12.35 -1.41 -15.13
C GLN A 142 -13.70 -0.89 -15.68
N PRO A 143 -14.28 -1.50 -16.74
CA PRO A 143 -15.54 -1.05 -17.35
C PRO A 143 -16.73 -0.88 -16.41
N SER A 144 -16.77 -1.63 -15.30
CA SER A 144 -17.82 -1.57 -14.28
C SER A 144 -17.69 -0.37 -13.34
N ARG A 145 -16.57 0.35 -13.35
CA ARG A 145 -16.39 1.52 -12.49
C ARG A 145 -17.12 2.75 -13.07
N PRO A 146 -17.67 3.61 -12.20
CA PRO A 146 -18.57 4.69 -12.60
C PRO A 146 -17.86 5.90 -13.20
N GLU A 147 -16.53 5.99 -13.17
CA GLU A 147 -15.81 7.18 -13.64
C GLU A 147 -15.91 7.33 -15.17
N VAL A 148 -16.03 8.59 -15.61
CA VAL A 148 -15.97 8.97 -17.02
C VAL A 148 -14.51 8.92 -17.49
N VAL A 149 -14.26 8.16 -18.54
CA VAL A 149 -12.91 8.01 -19.11
C VAL A 149 -12.93 8.41 -20.58
N TYR A 150 -12.07 9.37 -20.93
CA TYR A 150 -11.86 9.86 -22.29
C TYR A 150 -10.58 9.30 -22.90
N CYS A 151 -10.54 9.22 -24.22
CA CYS A 151 -9.29 9.01 -24.93
C CYS A 151 -8.43 10.28 -24.86
N GLU A 152 -7.13 10.12 -25.04
CA GLU A 152 -6.15 11.22 -24.98
C GLU A 152 -6.59 12.44 -25.80
N THR A 153 -7.00 12.25 -27.05
CA THR A 153 -7.45 13.35 -27.93
C THR A 153 -8.67 14.10 -27.38
N CYS A 154 -9.64 13.39 -26.80
CA CYS A 154 -10.82 14.02 -26.22
C CYS A 154 -10.49 14.71 -24.89
N TYR A 155 -9.60 14.12 -24.08
CA TYR A 155 -9.14 14.73 -22.83
C TYR A 155 -8.37 16.03 -23.09
N LEU A 156 -7.44 16.02 -24.05
CA LEU A 156 -6.65 17.21 -24.38
C LEU A 156 -7.53 18.34 -24.93
N ALA A 157 -8.54 18.03 -25.76
CA ALA A 157 -9.49 19.04 -26.23
C ALA A 157 -10.27 19.69 -25.06
N GLU A 158 -10.67 18.92 -24.04
CA GLU A 158 -11.40 19.48 -22.88
C GLU A 158 -10.50 20.26 -21.90
N VAL A 159 -9.20 19.95 -21.85
CA VAL A 159 -8.28 20.53 -20.84
C VAL A 159 -7.41 21.65 -21.40
N LEU A 160 -7.09 21.63 -22.71
CA LEU A 160 -6.22 22.62 -23.35
C LEU A 160 -6.97 23.70 -24.14
N GLU A 161 -8.28 23.57 -24.39
CA GLU A 161 -9.04 24.64 -25.06
C GLU A 161 -9.33 25.85 -24.13
N ASP A 162 -9.08 25.72 -22.82
CA ASP A 162 -9.26 26.77 -21.81
C ASP A 162 -7.95 27.51 -21.41
N LEU A 163 -6.85 27.31 -22.14
CA LEU A 163 -5.55 27.98 -21.94
C LEU A 163 -5.14 28.78 -23.18
#